data_AF-A0A2D7TRL8-F1
#
_entry.id   AF-A0A2D7TRL8-F1
#
_cell.length_a   1.000
_cell.length_b   1.000
_cell.length_c   1.000
_cell.angle_alpha   90.00
_cell.angle_beta   90.00
_cell.angle_gamma   90.00
#
_symmetry.space_group_name_H-M   'P 1'
#
loop_
_entity.id
_entity.type
_entity.pdbx_description
1 polymer ?
#
loop_
_entity_poly.entity_id
_entity_poly.type
_entity_poly.pdbx_seq_one_letter_code
_entity_poly.pdbx_strand_id
1 'polypeptide(L)'
;MSSFREAYVAETGALETALAAGDFDTALACDARRQNLLRAALAEMPENDAGLKQFLAEAEAYNAEMITRLEEGLTRGRRALSRSQKAVKAYTR
;
A
#
# COMPACT_ATOMS: atom_id res chain seq x y z
N MET A 1 6.87 -14.85 -16.25
CA MET A 1 6.30 -15.06 -14.91
C MET A 1 7.25 -14.68 -13.77
N SER A 2 8.53 -15.10 -13.73
CA SER A 2 9.45 -14.66 -12.64
C SER A 2 9.68 -13.15 -12.65
N SER A 3 9.85 -12.54 -13.83
CA SER A 3 10.03 -11.09 -13.99
C SER A 3 8.87 -10.25 -13.44
N PHE A 4 7.62 -10.70 -13.64
CA PHE A 4 6.45 -10.04 -13.06
C PHE A 4 6.47 -10.11 -11.52
N ARG A 5 6.70 -11.30 -10.95
CA ARG A 5 6.70 -11.47 -9.49
C ARG A 5 7.81 -10.66 -8.84
N GLU A 6 9.01 -10.69 -9.41
CA GLU A 6 10.15 -9.90 -8.94
C GLU A 6 9.85 -8.39 -8.99
N ALA A 7 9.32 -7.89 -10.11
CA ALA A 7 8.95 -6.48 -10.24
C ALA A 7 7.85 -6.08 -9.25
N TYR A 8 6.83 -6.92 -9.08
CA TYR A 8 5.74 -6.65 -8.16
C TYR A 8 6.20 -6.62 -6.70
N VAL A 9 7.07 -7.55 -6.30
CA VAL A 9 7.66 -7.58 -4.95
C VAL A 9 8.56 -6.37 -4.72
N ALA A 10 9.37 -5.98 -5.71
CA ALA A 10 10.21 -4.79 -5.62
C ALA A 10 9.39 -3.51 -5.42
N GLU A 11 8.32 -3.33 -6.21
CA GLU A 11 7.42 -2.18 -6.06
C GLU A 11 6.63 -2.23 -4.74
N THR A 12 6.34 -3.42 -4.22
CA THR A 12 5.72 -3.59 -2.90
C THR A 12 6.65 -3.12 -1.78
N GLY A 13 7.93 -3.50 -1.82
CA GLY A 13 8.92 -3.01 -0.85
C GLY A 13 9.18 -1.51 -0.95
N ALA A 14 9.16 -0.95 -2.17
CA ALA A 14 9.25 0.50 -2.38
C ALA A 14 8.03 1.23 -1.81
N LEU A 15 6.82 0.68 -1.98
CA LEU A 15 5.60 1.22 -1.38
C LEU A 15 5.70 1.23 0.16
N GLU A 16 6.10 0.12 0.78
CA GLU A 16 6.26 0.05 2.24
C GLU A 16 7.24 1.09 2.76
N THR A 17 8.37 1.25 2.07
CA THR A 17 9.39 2.23 2.43
C THR A 17 8.85 3.66 2.37
N ALA A 18 8.12 4.00 1.30
CA ALA A 18 7.50 5.31 1.15
C ALA A 18 6.43 5.57 2.22
N LEU A 19 5.59 4.58 2.51
CA LEU A 19 4.56 4.67 3.57
C LEU A 19 5.19 4.86 4.96
N ALA A 20 6.28 4.15 5.27
CA ALA A 20 7.00 4.30 6.52
C ALA A 20 7.65 5.69 6.66
N ALA A 21 8.11 6.28 5.54
CA ALA A 21 8.64 7.64 5.50
C ALA A 21 7.55 8.73 5.53
N GLY A 22 6.27 8.38 5.34
CA GLY A 22 5.18 9.34 5.18
C GLY A 22 5.18 10.04 3.82
N ASP A 23 5.94 9.53 2.85
CA ASP A 23 5.96 10.03 1.47
C ASP A 23 4.81 9.40 0.67
N PHE A 24 3.63 10.02 0.80
CA PHE A 24 2.42 9.52 0.16
C PHE A 24 2.44 9.64 -1.37
N ASP A 25 3.16 10.61 -1.93
CA ASP A 25 3.25 10.79 -3.38
C ASP A 25 4.04 9.64 -4.02
N THR A 26 5.19 9.30 -3.43
CA THR A 26 5.96 8.12 -3.88
C THR A 26 5.17 6.84 -3.64
N ALA A 27 4.47 6.71 -2.52
CA ALA A 27 3.63 5.55 -2.24
C ALA A 27 2.54 5.35 -3.32
N LEU A 28 1.81 6.41 -3.68
CA LEU A 28 0.80 6.35 -4.74
C LEU A 28 1.40 6.00 -6.10
N ALA A 29 2.59 6.51 -6.41
CA ALA A 29 3.30 6.18 -7.63
C ALA A 29 3.72 4.69 -7.68
N CYS A 30 4.21 4.14 -6.57
CA CYS A 30 4.52 2.71 -6.45
C CYS A 30 3.27 1.84 -6.64
N ASP A 31 2.16 2.19 -6.00
CA ASP A 31 0.90 1.44 -6.14
C ASP A 31 0.37 1.48 -7.58
N ALA A 32 0.43 2.63 -8.25
CA ALA A 32 0.06 2.73 -9.66
C ALA A 32 0.90 1.82 -10.57
N ARG A 33 2.21 1.70 -10.31
CA ARG A 33 3.08 0.77 -11.04
C ARG A 33 2.71 -0.70 -10.76
N ARG A 34 2.42 -1.05 -9.50
CA ARG A 34 1.92 -2.40 -9.12
C ARG A 34 0.62 -2.75 -9.84
N GLN A 35 -0.32 -1.82 -9.92
CA GLN A 35 -1.57 -2.03 -10.65
C GLN A 35 -1.32 -2.24 -12.15
N ASN A 36 -0.40 -1.50 -12.76
CA ASN A 36 -0.04 -1.68 -14.16
C ASN A 36 0.60 -3.06 -14.41
N LEU A 37 1.49 -3.52 -13.52
CA LEU A 37 2.06 -4.87 -13.58
C LEU A 37 0.98 -5.95 -13.51
N LEU A 38 0.00 -5.81 -12.60
CA LEU A 38 -1.11 -6.74 -12.48
C LEU A 38 -1.97 -6.78 -13.74
N ARG A 39 -2.32 -5.62 -14.31
CA ARG A 39 -3.11 -5.55 -15.55
C ARG A 39 -2.37 -6.21 -16.72
N ALA A 40 -1.07 -5.96 -16.85
CA ALA A 40 -0.25 -6.59 -17.88
C ALA A 40 -0.20 -8.11 -17.71
N ALA A 41 0.03 -8.59 -16.48
CA ALA A 41 0.02 -10.02 -16.18
C ALA A 41 -1.32 -10.67 -16.52
N LEU A 42 -2.45 -10.06 -16.13
CA LEU A 42 -3.79 -10.59 -16.42
C LEU A 42 -4.12 -10.65 -17.92
N ALA A 43 -3.62 -9.71 -18.73
CA ALA A 43 -3.85 -9.69 -20.17
C ALA A 43 -3.12 -10.81 -20.93
N GLU A 44 -2.01 -11.31 -20.39
CA GLU A 44 -1.16 -12.34 -21.02
C GLU A 44 -1.43 -13.75 -20.46
N MET A 45 -2.41 -13.91 -19.56
CA MET A 45 -2.50 -15.08 -18.70
C MET A 45 -3.28 -16.27 -19.30
N PRO A 46 -2.69 -17.49 -19.27
CA PRO A 46 -3.45 -18.73 -19.44
C PRO A 46 -4.23 -19.08 -18.15
N GLU A 47 -5.48 -19.51 -18.27
CA GLU A 47 -6.47 -19.69 -17.18
C GLU A 47 -6.03 -20.62 -16.01
N ASN A 48 -4.93 -21.36 -16.14
CA ASN A 48 -4.53 -22.45 -15.24
C ASN A 48 -3.14 -22.35 -14.59
N ASP A 49 -2.52 -21.17 -14.49
CA ASP A 49 -1.28 -21.02 -13.68
C ASP A 49 -1.60 -21.03 -12.17
N ALA A 50 -1.48 -22.20 -11.55
CA ALA A 50 -1.73 -22.39 -10.12
C ALA A 50 -0.76 -21.60 -9.22
N GLY A 51 0.51 -21.48 -9.62
CA GLY A 51 1.50 -20.74 -8.85
C GLY A 51 1.22 -19.24 -8.86
N LEU A 52 0.71 -18.71 -9.97
CA LEU A 52 0.30 -17.32 -10.06
C LEU A 52 -0.98 -17.05 -9.25
N LYS A 53 -1.96 -17.96 -9.28
CA LYS A 53 -3.17 -17.85 -8.42
C LYS A 53 -2.78 -17.79 -6.94
N GLN A 54 -1.86 -18.65 -6.51
CA GLN A 54 -1.36 -18.61 -5.14
C GLN A 54 -0.67 -17.27 -4.81
N PHE A 55 0.24 -16.81 -5.68
CA PHE A 55 0.92 -15.53 -5.49
C PHE A 55 -0.05 -14.34 -5.39
N LEU A 56 -1.10 -14.31 -6.22
CA LEU A 56 -2.11 -13.25 -6.18
C LEU A 56 -2.93 -13.29 -4.88
N ALA A 57 -3.27 -14.47 -4.37
CA ALA A 57 -3.96 -14.61 -3.09
C ALA A 57 -3.09 -14.12 -1.91
N GLU A 58 -1.78 -14.44 -1.92
CA GLU A 58 -0.83 -13.94 -0.93
C GLU A 58 -0.71 -12.40 -1.01
N ALA A 59 -0.63 -11.85 -2.22
CA ALA A 59 -0.57 -10.41 -2.44
C ALA A 59 -1.86 -9.69 -1.99
N GLU A 60 -3.03 -10.31 -2.18
CA GLU A 60 -4.32 -9.79 -1.72
C GLU A 60 -4.38 -9.74 -0.18
N ALA A 61 -4.03 -10.84 0.49
CA ALA A 61 -4.00 -10.89 1.96
C ALA A 61 -3.04 -9.83 2.53
N TYR A 62 -1.88 -9.70 1.92
CA TYR A 62 -0.88 -8.72 2.31
C TYR A 62 -1.37 -7.27 2.10
N ASN A 63 -2.06 -6.99 0.99
CA ASN A 63 -2.70 -5.68 0.76
C ASN A 63 -3.75 -5.34 1.81
N ALA A 64 -4.58 -6.30 2.22
CA ALA A 64 -5.59 -6.10 3.27
C ALA A 64 -4.94 -5.72 4.61
N GLU A 65 -3.80 -6.34 4.95
CA GLU A 65 -3.02 -5.99 6.13
C GLU A 65 -2.43 -4.57 6.03
N MET A 66 -1.90 -4.18 4.87
CA MET A 66 -1.39 -2.82 4.64
C MET A 66 -2.48 -1.77 4.81
N ILE A 67 -3.68 -2.00 4.24
CA ILE A 67 -4.83 -1.11 4.38
C ILE A 67 -5.19 -0.93 5.86
N THR A 68 -5.30 -2.03 6.60
CA THR A 68 -5.60 -2.00 8.04
C THR A 68 -4.58 -1.13 8.80
N ARG A 69 -3.28 -1.32 8.54
CA ARG A 69 -2.20 -0.53 9.16
C ARG A 69 -2.31 0.97 8.84
N LEU A 70 -2.66 1.32 7.60
CA LEU A 70 -2.85 2.71 7.17
C LEU A 70 -4.05 3.36 7.87
N GLU A 71 -5.19 2.67 7.95
CA GLU A 71 -6.39 3.17 8.61
C GLU A 71 -6.17 3.42 10.11
N GLU A 72 -5.46 2.51 10.78
CA GLU A 72 -5.04 2.69 12.17
C GLU A 72 -4.10 3.89 12.34
N GLY A 73 -3.12 4.04 11.45
CA GLY A 73 -2.20 5.17 11.39
C GLY A 73 -2.94 6.50 11.26
N LEU A 74 -3.82 6.63 10.27
CA LEU A 74 -4.65 7.80 10.03
C LEU A 74 -5.55 8.13 11.22
N THR A 75 -6.17 7.11 11.82
CA THR A 75 -7.01 7.29 13.01
C THR A 75 -6.21 7.85 14.18
N ARG A 76 -5.01 7.33 14.45
CA ARG A 76 -4.12 7.83 15.50
C ARG A 76 -3.65 9.25 15.21
N GLY A 77 -3.21 9.53 13.98
CA GLY A 77 -2.79 10.85 13.53
C GLY A 77 -3.89 11.90 13.71
N ARG A 78 -5.11 11.60 13.23
CA ARG A 78 -6.28 12.47 13.40
C ARG A 78 -6.56 12.79 14.86
N ARG A 79 -6.53 11.78 15.75
CA ARG A 79 -6.74 11.97 17.19
C ARG A 79 -5.65 12.87 17.80
N ALA A 80 -4.40 12.70 17.39
CA ALA A 80 -3.29 13.53 17.85
C ALA A 80 -3.45 14.99 17.42
N LEU A 81 -3.71 15.25 16.13
CA LEU A 81 -3.96 16.61 15.63
C LEU A 81 -5.14 17.28 16.33
N SER A 82 -6.24 16.56 16.55
CA SER A 82 -7.39 17.09 17.28
C SER A 82 -7.04 17.54 18.70
N ARG A 83 -6.18 16.79 19.41
CA ARG A 83 -5.68 17.20 20.73
C ARG A 83 -4.81 18.46 20.64
N SER A 84 -3.90 18.53 19.68
CA SER A 84 -3.08 19.73 19.45
C SER A 84 -3.95 20.96 19.16
N GLN A 85 -4.99 20.82 18.33
CA GLN A 85 -5.92 21.91 18.04
C GLN A 85 -6.68 22.39 19.29
N LYS A 86 -7.11 21.47 20.16
CA LYS A 86 -7.75 21.82 21.43
C LYS A 86 -6.79 22.59 22.35
N ALA A 87 -5.53 22.16 22.42
CA ALA A 87 -4.51 22.84 23.22
C ALA A 87 -4.24 24.26 22.72
N VAL A 88 -4.10 24.44 21.39
CA VAL A 88 -3.95 25.77 20.77
C VAL A 88 -5.13 26.67 21.13
N LYS A 89 -6.36 26.19 20.98
CA LYS A 89 -7.57 26.97 21.32
C LYS A 89 -7.67 27.36 22.79
N ALA A 90 -7.18 26.50 23.70
CA ALA A 90 -7.17 26.78 25.13
C ALA A 90 -6.15 27.88 25.49
N TYR A 91 -5.02 27.92 24.80
CA TYR A 91 -3.98 28.92 25.03
C TYR A 91 -4.33 30.30 24.46
N THR A 92 -5.08 30.34 23.36
CA THR A 92 -5.52 31.59 22.71
C THR A 92 -6.81 32.19 23.31
N ARG A 93 -7.30 31.64 24.42
CA ARG A 93 -8.49 32.11 25.16
C ARG A 93 -8.07 32.84 26.42
#